data_AF-A0A3N5SE32-F1
#
_entry.id   AF-A0A3N5SE32-F1
#
_cell.length_a   1.000
_cell.length_b   1.000
_cell.length_c   1.000
_cell.angle_alpha   90.00
_cell.angle_beta   90.00
_cell.angle_gamma   90.00
#
_symmetry.space_group_name_H-M   'P 1'
#
loop_
_entity.id
_entity.type
_entity.pdbx_description
1 polymer ?
#
loop_
_entity_poly.entity_id
_entity_poly.type
_entity_poly.pdbx_seq_one_letter_code
_entity_poly.pdbx_strand_id
1 'polypeptide(L)'
;MDNNHRSLKVFLCHSHADRNSVCALYNRLTKDGVDAWWDKEKLMPGQAWEFEIQKAVREADVVVVCLSKHFNQAGFRQKEVQLALETAMKKPAGEIFIIPARLEECETLEALEKWQWVDLFEANGYERLMRALRARADKLSITLRKNRLSITSPYKRDELIRAKKQADLRPQPPNNDGATSANEPTPLEPTPQPKRNGATRVAVIGLVVIFIAAILISPAIGSWLSSANANFTPTVESVSTQSPSVPFMTSTSQATVPPSTSTSRSIGSDGMPFILIPAGEFQMGSTGTTPDERPVHPVYLDAYFIDQTEVTNFMYALCVEQGKCEPPRTDKSITQNKSIDGFYYGNPEFDNYPVIYVSWNDAKAYCESVSRRLPTEAEWEKAASWDDIQGIKRIYPWGNSIDCSYANFYNQRTLCVGDTSPVGYYQKGASFYGVLDMAGNVWEWVADRYDPEYYGKSPEQNPEGPESGNYMVIRGGSFLIGAATGIRSSDRDKLLPDNTSHNVGFRCAMSATP
;
A
#
# COMPACT_ATOMS: atom_id res chain seq x y z
N MET A 1 -11.24 -45.65 30.36
CA MET A 1 -10.11 -44.87 29.80
C MET A 1 -10.68 -44.09 28.64
N ASP A 2 -11.06 -42.84 28.88
CA ASP A 2 -11.76 -42.05 27.86
C ASP A 2 -10.78 -41.53 26.82
N ASN A 3 -10.85 -42.08 25.61
CA ASN A 3 -10.19 -41.49 24.45
C ASN A 3 -10.90 -40.18 24.10
N ASN A 4 -10.43 -39.08 24.69
CA ASN A 4 -10.87 -37.73 24.40
C ASN A 4 -10.44 -37.34 22.98
N HIS A 5 -11.20 -37.78 21.97
CA HIS A 5 -10.95 -37.53 20.55
C HIS A 5 -11.18 -36.06 20.20
N ARG A 6 -10.22 -35.20 20.54
CA ARG A 6 -10.15 -33.82 20.03
C ARG A 6 -9.89 -33.83 18.53
N SER A 7 -10.50 -32.89 17.81
CA SER A 7 -10.19 -32.62 16.40
C SER A 7 -8.88 -31.83 16.27
N LEU A 8 -8.28 -31.83 15.07
CA LEU A 8 -7.17 -30.94 14.72
C LEU A 8 -7.73 -29.53 14.50
N LYS A 9 -7.31 -28.57 15.31
CA LYS A 9 -7.68 -27.14 15.16
C LYS A 9 -6.83 -26.50 14.08
N VAL A 10 -7.46 -25.98 13.03
CA VAL A 10 -6.76 -25.33 11.91
C VAL A 10 -7.28 -23.92 11.69
N PHE A 11 -6.45 -22.90 11.91
CA PHE A 11 -6.80 -21.51 11.65
C PHE A 11 -6.58 -21.17 10.16
N LEU A 12 -7.57 -20.54 9.51
CA LEU A 12 -7.50 -20.09 8.12
C LEU A 12 -7.24 -18.58 8.04
N CYS A 13 -5.96 -18.18 8.04
CA CYS A 13 -5.55 -16.80 7.81
C CYS A 13 -5.71 -16.49 6.31
N HIS A 14 -6.42 -15.41 5.95
CA HIS A 14 -6.78 -15.14 4.56
C HIS A 14 -7.13 -13.66 4.30
N SER A 15 -7.22 -13.25 3.02
CA SER A 15 -7.81 -11.95 2.66
C SER A 15 -9.33 -11.97 2.72
N HIS A 16 -9.92 -10.84 3.10
CA HIS A 16 -11.36 -10.59 2.94
C HIS A 16 -11.82 -10.83 1.48
N ALA A 17 -10.97 -10.49 0.50
CA ALA A 17 -11.20 -10.77 -0.91
C ALA A 17 -11.25 -12.28 -1.24
N ASP A 18 -10.57 -13.12 -0.45
CA ASP A 18 -10.46 -14.57 -0.67
C ASP A 18 -11.64 -15.36 -0.08
N ARG A 19 -12.58 -14.69 0.61
CA ARG A 19 -13.68 -15.32 1.37
C ARG A 19 -14.42 -16.44 0.63
N ASN A 20 -14.62 -16.33 -0.69
CA ASN A 20 -15.27 -17.37 -1.49
C ASN A 20 -14.39 -18.64 -1.63
N SER A 21 -13.12 -18.47 -1.97
CA SER A 21 -12.15 -19.57 -2.09
C SER A 21 -11.86 -20.22 -0.74
N VAL A 22 -11.82 -19.42 0.33
CA VAL A 22 -11.59 -19.89 1.70
C VAL A 22 -12.82 -20.56 2.29
N CYS A 23 -14.03 -20.10 1.97
CA CYS A 23 -15.27 -20.83 2.27
C CYS A 23 -15.26 -22.23 1.63
N ALA A 24 -14.83 -22.34 0.37
CA ALA A 24 -14.71 -23.64 -0.30
C ALA A 24 -13.65 -24.54 0.37
N LEU A 25 -12.52 -23.98 0.82
CA LEU A 25 -11.49 -24.70 1.57
C LEU A 25 -12.00 -25.16 2.95
N TYR A 26 -12.60 -24.25 3.73
CA TYR A 26 -13.23 -24.50 5.04
C TYR A 26 -14.22 -25.65 4.97
N ASN A 27 -15.16 -25.61 4.02
CA ASN A 27 -16.16 -26.66 3.83
C ASN A 27 -15.53 -28.03 3.50
N ARG A 28 -14.43 -28.07 2.74
CA ARG A 28 -13.70 -29.32 2.44
C ARG A 28 -12.99 -29.85 3.69
N LEU A 29 -12.26 -29.00 4.42
CA LEU A 29 -11.54 -29.35 5.64
C LEU A 29 -12.50 -29.89 6.71
N THR A 30 -13.61 -29.20 6.95
CA THR A 30 -14.65 -29.62 7.90
C THR A 30 -15.28 -30.97 7.50
N LYS A 31 -15.54 -31.19 6.20
CA LYS A 31 -16.03 -32.47 5.68
C LYS A 31 -15.03 -33.63 5.87
N ASP A 32 -13.74 -33.35 5.84
CA ASP A 32 -12.65 -34.31 6.07
C ASP A 32 -12.25 -34.45 7.55
N GLY A 33 -13.02 -33.86 8.48
CA GLY A 33 -12.89 -34.06 9.93
C GLY A 33 -11.86 -33.16 10.62
N VAL A 34 -11.50 -32.03 10.00
CA VAL A 34 -10.68 -30.97 10.60
C VAL A 34 -11.59 -29.94 11.28
N ASP A 35 -11.24 -29.46 12.48
CA ASP A 35 -11.92 -28.32 13.11
C ASP A 35 -11.28 -27.04 12.57
N ALA A 36 -11.74 -26.63 11.39
CA ALA A 36 -11.30 -25.38 10.79
C ALA A 36 -11.91 -24.19 11.54
N TRP A 37 -11.11 -23.16 11.77
CA TRP A 37 -11.54 -21.87 12.29
C TRP A 37 -11.54 -20.84 11.15
N TRP A 38 -12.68 -20.18 10.96
CA TRP A 38 -12.90 -19.15 9.95
C TRP A 38 -13.75 -18.04 10.56
N ASP A 39 -13.33 -16.78 10.38
CA ASP A 39 -13.88 -15.57 11.02
C ASP A 39 -15.40 -15.50 10.91
N LYS A 40 -15.92 -15.67 9.69
CA LYS A 40 -17.34 -15.51 9.36
C LYS A 40 -18.28 -16.51 10.06
N GLU A 41 -17.78 -17.70 10.39
CA GLU A 41 -18.58 -18.80 10.96
C GLU A 41 -18.37 -19.00 12.47
N LYS A 42 -17.25 -18.50 13.02
CA LYS A 42 -16.85 -18.76 14.41
C LYS A 42 -16.90 -17.52 15.31
N LEU A 43 -17.03 -16.31 14.77
CA LEU A 43 -17.29 -15.08 15.54
C LEU A 43 -18.80 -14.88 15.73
N MET A 44 -19.26 -14.87 16.98
CA MET A 44 -20.65 -14.51 17.30
C MET A 44 -20.82 -12.98 17.34
N PRO A 45 -21.98 -12.43 16.94
CA PRO A 45 -22.29 -11.01 17.11
C PRO A 45 -22.07 -10.54 18.55
N GLY A 46 -21.34 -9.44 18.72
CA GLY A 46 -20.98 -8.88 20.03
C GLY A 46 -19.68 -9.44 20.65
N GLN A 47 -18.98 -10.38 20.02
CA GLN A 47 -17.62 -10.74 20.43
C GLN A 47 -16.58 -9.74 19.90
N ALA A 48 -15.62 -9.37 20.75
CA ALA A 48 -14.44 -8.61 20.34
C ALA A 48 -13.57 -9.46 19.41
N TRP A 49 -13.64 -9.17 18.11
CA TRP A 49 -13.04 -10.00 17.06
C TRP A 49 -11.51 -10.14 17.21
N GLU A 50 -10.80 -9.08 17.63
CA GLU A 50 -9.34 -9.13 17.87
C GLU A 50 -8.98 -10.18 18.90
N PHE A 51 -9.69 -10.20 20.03
CA PHE A 51 -9.40 -11.12 21.14
C PHE A 51 -9.62 -12.58 20.72
N GLU A 52 -10.74 -12.86 20.04
CA GLU A 52 -11.09 -14.22 19.60
C GLU A 52 -10.20 -14.69 18.43
N ILE A 53 -9.79 -13.83 17.50
CA ILE A 53 -8.81 -14.16 16.46
C ILE A 53 -7.46 -14.51 17.10
N GLN A 54 -6.93 -13.65 17.97
CA GLN A 54 -5.63 -13.93 18.61
C GLN A 54 -5.67 -15.22 19.44
N LYS A 55 -6.78 -15.46 20.14
CA LYS A 55 -7.02 -16.70 20.89
C LYS A 55 -7.09 -17.91 19.96
N ALA A 56 -7.80 -17.83 18.85
CA ALA A 56 -7.89 -18.89 17.86
C ALA A 56 -6.52 -19.23 17.23
N VAL A 57 -5.69 -18.23 16.89
CA VAL A 57 -4.31 -18.45 16.41
C VAL A 57 -3.44 -19.12 17.49
N ARG A 58 -3.55 -18.72 18.75
CA ARG A 58 -2.80 -19.33 19.88
C ARG A 58 -3.26 -20.77 20.18
N GLU A 59 -4.55 -21.06 20.02
CA GLU A 59 -5.15 -22.39 20.25
C GLU A 59 -5.03 -23.34 19.04
N ALA A 60 -4.61 -22.86 17.87
CA ALA A 60 -4.49 -23.68 16.67
C ALA A 60 -3.37 -24.73 16.77
N ASP A 61 -3.61 -25.91 16.21
CA ASP A 61 -2.57 -26.93 15.98
C ASP A 61 -1.75 -26.64 14.70
N VAL A 62 -2.40 -25.97 13.73
CA VAL A 62 -1.84 -25.48 12.45
C VAL A 62 -2.51 -24.15 12.06
N VAL A 63 -1.73 -23.21 11.53
CA VAL A 63 -2.19 -22.04 10.78
C VAL A 63 -1.94 -22.27 9.29
N VAL A 64 -3.01 -22.25 8.49
CA VAL A 64 -2.91 -22.22 7.02
C VAL A 64 -3.02 -20.75 6.60
N VAL A 65 -2.00 -20.27 5.88
CA VAL A 65 -1.94 -18.90 5.38
C VAL A 65 -2.32 -18.92 3.90
N CYS A 66 -3.57 -18.56 3.62
CA CYS A 66 -4.18 -18.60 2.29
C CYS A 66 -3.71 -17.40 1.46
N LEU A 67 -2.78 -17.60 0.55
CA LEU A 67 -2.16 -16.56 -0.27
C LEU A 67 -2.91 -16.35 -1.60
N SER A 68 -3.00 -15.10 -2.05
CA SER A 68 -3.56 -14.65 -3.32
C SER A 68 -2.93 -13.32 -3.72
N LYS A 69 -3.22 -12.78 -4.91
CA LYS A 69 -2.80 -11.43 -5.33
C LYS A 69 -3.38 -10.35 -4.42
N HIS A 70 -4.50 -10.62 -3.77
CA HIS A 70 -5.16 -9.71 -2.82
C HIS A 70 -4.66 -9.88 -1.38
N PHE A 71 -3.89 -10.93 -1.08
CA PHE A 71 -3.37 -11.17 0.27
C PHE A 71 -2.49 -10.02 0.76
N ASN A 72 -1.64 -9.47 -0.13
CA ASN A 72 -0.68 -8.40 0.20
C ASN A 72 -1.31 -6.99 0.32
N GLN A 73 -2.62 -6.84 0.08
CA GLN A 73 -3.27 -5.52 -0.07
C GLN A 73 -3.89 -4.91 1.21
N ALA A 74 -3.48 -5.29 2.44
CA ALA A 74 -3.90 -4.56 3.66
C ALA A 74 -3.02 -4.84 4.90
N GLY A 75 -2.80 -3.79 5.72
CA GLY A 75 -2.05 -3.87 6.98
C GLY A 75 -2.66 -4.80 8.05
N PHE A 76 -3.98 -4.99 8.03
CA PHE A 76 -4.71 -5.89 8.96
C PHE A 76 -4.13 -7.30 9.01
N ARG A 77 -3.68 -7.81 7.85
CA ARG A 77 -3.23 -9.19 7.66
C ARG A 77 -1.81 -9.43 8.16
N GLN A 78 -1.05 -8.38 8.41
CA GLN A 78 0.26 -8.50 9.07
C GLN A 78 0.10 -8.94 10.53
N LYS A 79 -0.92 -8.48 11.28
CA LYS A 79 -1.08 -8.86 12.71
C LYS A 79 -1.32 -10.37 12.89
N GLU A 80 -2.18 -10.99 12.09
CA GLU A 80 -2.44 -12.44 12.16
C GLU A 80 -1.22 -13.26 11.73
N VAL A 81 -0.60 -12.90 10.60
CA VAL A 81 0.59 -13.59 10.09
C VAL A 81 1.75 -13.42 11.07
N GLN A 82 1.97 -12.22 11.61
CA GLN A 82 2.99 -11.95 12.63
C GLN A 82 2.74 -12.77 13.91
N LEU A 83 1.51 -12.80 14.43
CA LEU A 83 1.19 -13.64 15.59
C LEU A 83 1.39 -15.13 15.30
N ALA A 84 1.08 -15.59 14.09
CA ALA A 84 1.38 -16.95 13.66
C ALA A 84 2.90 -17.21 13.58
N LEU A 85 3.68 -16.28 13.01
CA LEU A 85 5.15 -16.35 12.93
C LEU A 85 5.79 -16.41 14.33
N GLU A 86 5.38 -15.54 15.25
CA GLU A 86 5.82 -15.54 16.65
C GLU A 86 5.41 -16.83 17.38
N THR A 87 4.21 -17.33 17.11
CA THR A 87 3.74 -18.60 17.68
C THR A 87 4.54 -19.78 17.10
N ALA A 88 4.93 -19.72 15.82
CA ALA A 88 5.78 -20.72 15.18
C ALA A 88 7.19 -20.76 15.79
N MET A 89 7.77 -19.60 16.12
CA MET A 89 9.07 -19.51 16.82
C MET A 89 9.06 -20.13 18.22
N LYS A 90 7.87 -20.27 18.84
CA LYS A 90 7.67 -20.92 20.14
C LYS A 90 7.40 -22.43 20.03
N LYS A 91 7.30 -23.00 18.82
CA LYS A 91 7.16 -24.45 18.60
C LYS A 91 8.54 -25.10 18.38
N PRO A 92 8.71 -26.40 18.70
CA PRO A 92 9.92 -27.14 18.35
C PRO A 92 10.26 -27.09 16.86
N ALA A 93 11.56 -27.06 16.54
CA ALA A 93 12.04 -27.05 15.16
C ALA A 93 11.58 -28.31 14.39
N GLY A 94 11.14 -28.15 13.14
CA GLY A 94 10.63 -29.24 12.31
C GLY A 94 9.17 -29.65 12.60
N GLU A 95 8.41 -28.83 13.33
CA GLU A 95 6.95 -28.97 13.41
C GLU A 95 6.22 -28.23 12.28
N ILE A 96 5.20 -28.89 11.72
CA ILE A 96 4.27 -28.27 10.78
C ILE A 96 3.28 -27.45 11.62
N PHE A 97 3.56 -26.15 11.76
CA PHE A 97 2.65 -25.19 12.39
C PHE A 97 2.14 -24.13 11.40
N ILE A 98 2.98 -23.62 10.51
CA ILE A 98 2.57 -22.75 9.39
C ILE A 98 2.57 -23.54 8.09
N ILE A 99 1.52 -23.38 7.28
CA ILE A 99 1.44 -23.86 5.90
C ILE A 99 1.02 -22.70 4.99
N PRO A 100 1.92 -22.12 4.19
CA PRO A 100 1.53 -21.20 3.12
C PRO A 100 0.76 -21.96 2.04
N ALA A 101 -0.40 -21.47 1.64
CA ALA A 101 -1.31 -22.14 0.72
C ALA A 101 -1.82 -21.17 -0.35
N ARG A 102 -1.26 -21.21 -1.56
CA ARG A 102 -1.67 -20.32 -2.65
C ARG A 102 -3.01 -20.76 -3.23
N LEU A 103 -3.98 -19.86 -3.23
CA LEU A 103 -5.32 -20.04 -3.79
C LEU A 103 -5.35 -19.83 -5.31
N GLU A 104 -4.38 -19.06 -5.83
CA GLU A 104 -4.14 -18.77 -7.24
C GLU A 104 -2.63 -18.58 -7.48
N GLU A 105 -2.21 -18.41 -8.73
CA GLU A 105 -0.81 -18.05 -9.04
C GLU A 105 -0.48 -16.65 -8.50
N CYS A 106 0.26 -16.59 -7.40
CA CYS A 106 0.78 -15.37 -6.79
C CYS A 106 2.22 -15.55 -6.27
N GLU A 107 2.89 -14.44 -6.01
CA GLU A 107 4.16 -14.42 -5.27
C GLU A 107 3.93 -14.82 -3.80
N THR A 108 4.95 -15.38 -3.16
CA THR A 108 4.96 -15.69 -1.73
C THR A 108 5.47 -14.49 -0.93
N LEU A 109 5.01 -14.31 0.31
CA LEU A 109 5.60 -13.33 1.22
C LEU A 109 7.03 -13.75 1.59
N GLU A 110 7.96 -12.80 1.58
CA GLU A 110 9.37 -12.96 2.02
C GLU A 110 9.45 -13.59 3.42
N ALA A 111 8.63 -13.11 4.36
CA ALA A 111 8.52 -13.64 5.71
C ALA A 111 8.12 -15.14 5.79
N LEU A 112 7.56 -15.70 4.73
CA LEU A 112 7.10 -17.09 4.63
C LEU A 112 8.01 -17.99 3.77
N GLU A 113 9.03 -17.46 3.09
CA GLU A 113 9.89 -18.22 2.14
C GLU A 113 10.56 -19.46 2.74
N LYS A 114 10.86 -19.43 4.05
CA LYS A 114 11.46 -20.57 4.76
C LYS A 114 10.51 -21.77 4.96
N TRP A 115 9.23 -21.65 4.61
CA TRP A 115 8.26 -22.75 4.64
C TRP A 115 7.85 -23.18 3.22
N GLN A 116 7.81 -24.49 3.01
CA GLN A 116 7.27 -25.09 1.79
C GLN A 116 5.76 -24.81 1.68
N TRP A 117 5.34 -24.30 0.52
CA TRP A 117 3.94 -23.97 0.25
C TRP A 117 3.19 -25.11 -0.46
N VAL A 118 1.87 -24.92 -0.58
CA VAL A 118 0.98 -25.76 -1.37
C VAL A 118 0.12 -24.92 -2.31
N ASP A 119 -0.03 -25.39 -3.55
CA ASP A 119 -0.79 -24.70 -4.59
C ASP A 119 -2.18 -25.33 -4.70
N LEU A 120 -3.18 -24.70 -4.08
CA LEU A 120 -4.53 -25.26 -3.94
C LEU A 120 -5.34 -25.24 -5.25
N PHE A 121 -4.86 -24.51 -6.26
CA PHE A 121 -5.36 -24.52 -7.63
C PHE A 121 -4.83 -25.70 -8.45
N GLU A 122 -3.77 -26.41 -8.01
CA GLU A 122 -3.32 -27.65 -8.64
C GLU A 122 -4.26 -28.83 -8.34
N ALA A 123 -4.37 -29.76 -9.29
CA ALA A 123 -5.25 -30.93 -9.17
C ALA A 123 -4.98 -31.81 -7.93
N ASN A 124 -3.74 -31.83 -7.43
CA ASN A 124 -3.32 -32.56 -6.22
C ASN A 124 -3.09 -31.65 -5.00
N GLY A 125 -3.29 -30.34 -5.12
CA GLY A 125 -2.96 -29.35 -4.10
C GLY A 125 -3.63 -29.61 -2.74
N TYR A 126 -4.94 -29.87 -2.77
CA TYR A 126 -5.68 -30.21 -1.55
C TYR A 126 -5.21 -31.53 -0.91
N GLU A 127 -4.79 -32.52 -1.71
CA GLU A 127 -4.24 -33.78 -1.16
C GLU A 127 -2.88 -33.57 -0.49
N ARG A 128 -2.04 -32.68 -1.06
CA ARG A 128 -0.77 -32.23 -0.45
C ARG A 128 -1.03 -31.53 0.89
N LEU A 129 -2.02 -30.62 0.96
CA LEU A 129 -2.43 -29.97 2.22
C LEU A 129 -2.89 -31.01 3.26
N MET A 130 -3.81 -31.90 2.88
CA MET A 130 -4.30 -32.94 3.80
C MET A 130 -3.22 -33.92 4.26
N ARG A 131 -2.17 -34.16 3.46
CA ARG A 131 -0.99 -34.93 3.89
C ARG A 131 -0.19 -34.21 4.97
N ALA A 132 0.00 -32.90 4.86
CA ALA A 132 0.66 -32.09 5.89
C ALA A 132 -0.16 -32.02 7.19
N LEU A 133 -1.47 -31.81 7.09
CA LEU A 133 -2.38 -31.80 8.24
C LEU A 133 -2.42 -33.16 8.96
N ARG A 134 -2.43 -34.28 8.22
CA ARG A 134 -2.32 -35.63 8.80
C ARG A 134 -1.00 -35.84 9.54
N ALA A 135 0.14 -35.48 8.92
CA ALA A 135 1.44 -35.59 9.57
C ALA A 135 1.54 -34.77 10.88
N ARG A 136 0.85 -33.62 10.97
CA ARG A 136 0.73 -32.86 12.23
C ARG A 136 -0.21 -33.54 13.23
N ALA A 137 -1.37 -34.03 12.78
CA ALA A 137 -2.32 -34.75 13.62
C ALA A 137 -1.69 -36.00 14.25
N ASP A 138 -0.94 -36.79 13.47
CA ASP A 138 -0.24 -37.99 13.92
C ASP A 138 0.81 -37.65 15.01
N LYS A 139 1.60 -36.58 14.83
CA LYS A 139 2.54 -36.08 15.87
C LYS A 139 1.84 -35.66 17.17
N LEU A 140 0.59 -35.21 17.09
CA LEU A 140 -0.22 -34.75 18.22
C LEU A 140 -1.13 -35.86 18.80
N SER A 141 -1.02 -37.10 18.31
CA SER A 141 -1.91 -38.22 18.63
C SER A 141 -3.41 -37.94 18.36
N ILE A 142 -3.69 -37.06 17.40
CA ILE A 142 -5.05 -36.68 16.97
C ILE A 142 -5.50 -37.62 15.86
N THR A 143 -6.63 -38.31 16.07
CA THR A 143 -7.28 -39.08 15.00
C THR A 143 -8.20 -38.19 14.17
N LEU A 144 -7.75 -37.74 13.00
CA LEU A 144 -8.65 -37.16 12.00
C LEU A 144 -9.70 -38.21 11.59
N ARG A 145 -10.99 -37.91 11.79
CA ARG A 145 -12.09 -38.83 11.47
C ARG A 145 -12.10 -39.15 9.98
N LYS A 146 -11.67 -40.36 9.60
CA LYS A 146 -11.92 -40.89 8.24
C LYS A 146 -13.44 -40.95 8.01
N ASN A 147 -13.94 -40.07 7.16
CA ASN A 147 -15.34 -40.08 6.77
C ASN A 147 -15.61 -41.37 5.97
N ARG A 148 -16.35 -42.32 6.55
CA ARG A 148 -16.84 -43.49 5.82
C ARG A 148 -17.94 -43.00 4.87
N LEU A 149 -17.59 -42.70 3.62
CA LEU A 149 -18.30 -43.18 2.41
C LEU A 149 -17.72 -42.64 1.09
N SER A 150 -17.65 -43.54 0.11
CA SER A 150 -17.44 -43.34 -1.33
C SER A 150 -16.18 -42.60 -1.81
N ILE A 151 -15.23 -43.41 -2.27
CA ILE A 151 -14.51 -43.15 -3.52
C ILE A 151 -15.55 -42.89 -4.64
N THR A 152 -15.72 -41.63 -5.04
CA THR A 152 -16.00 -41.16 -6.42
C THR A 152 -16.13 -39.64 -6.39
N SER A 153 -15.21 -38.94 -7.06
CA SER A 153 -15.30 -37.48 -7.25
C SER A 153 -16.59 -37.10 -8.02
N PRO A 154 -17.31 -36.02 -7.64
CA PRO A 154 -18.44 -35.51 -8.41
C PRO A 154 -18.09 -35.26 -9.89
N TYR A 155 -16.84 -34.85 -10.15
CA TYR A 155 -16.32 -34.54 -11.48
C TYR A 155 -16.39 -35.72 -12.47
N LYS A 156 -16.33 -36.96 -11.97
CA LYS A 156 -16.44 -38.17 -12.80
C LYS A 156 -17.87 -38.62 -13.06
N ARG A 157 -18.86 -38.11 -12.34
CA ARG A 157 -20.27 -38.51 -12.51
C ARG A 157 -20.86 -37.87 -13.75
N ASP A 158 -20.64 -36.58 -13.93
CA ASP A 158 -21.12 -35.84 -15.10
C ASP A 158 -20.36 -36.21 -16.38
N GLU A 159 -19.08 -36.57 -16.25
CA GLU A 159 -18.27 -37.10 -17.35
C GLU A 159 -18.74 -38.51 -17.79
N LEU A 160 -19.06 -39.42 -16.86
CA LEU A 160 -19.69 -40.71 -17.20
C LEU A 160 -21.13 -40.55 -17.74
N ILE A 161 -21.90 -39.57 -17.26
CA ILE A 161 -23.26 -39.30 -17.76
C ILE A 161 -23.19 -38.72 -19.18
N ARG A 162 -22.26 -37.82 -19.48
CA ARG A 162 -21.97 -37.37 -20.86
C ARG A 162 -21.51 -38.53 -21.74
N ALA A 163 -20.54 -39.32 -21.28
CA ALA A 163 -20.01 -40.46 -22.05
C ALA A 163 -21.09 -41.52 -22.34
N LYS A 164 -21.99 -41.83 -21.39
CA LYS A 164 -23.14 -42.72 -21.64
C LYS A 164 -24.16 -42.11 -22.59
N LYS A 165 -24.55 -40.85 -22.39
CA LYS A 165 -25.52 -40.16 -23.25
C LYS A 165 -25.02 -39.97 -24.70
N GLN A 166 -23.71 -40.02 -24.91
CA GLN A 166 -23.06 -39.96 -26.22
C GLN A 166 -22.75 -41.35 -26.82
N ALA A 167 -22.81 -42.42 -26.00
CA ALA A 167 -22.74 -43.81 -26.44
C ALA A 167 -24.13 -44.37 -26.85
N ASP A 168 -25.20 -43.97 -26.15
CA ASP A 168 -26.59 -44.38 -26.41
C ASP A 168 -27.20 -43.73 -27.69
N LEU A 169 -26.44 -42.89 -28.40
CA LEU A 169 -26.87 -42.19 -29.62
C LEU A 169 -26.22 -42.69 -30.92
N ARG A 170 -25.62 -43.89 -30.93
CA ARG A 170 -25.22 -44.56 -32.19
C ARG A 170 -26.40 -45.32 -32.79
N PRO A 171 -26.86 -45.00 -34.02
CA PRO A 171 -27.74 -45.88 -34.77
C PRO A 171 -27.01 -47.17 -35.14
N GLN A 172 -27.68 -48.31 -34.97
CA GLN A 172 -27.27 -49.57 -35.59
C GLN A 172 -27.66 -49.56 -37.09
N PRO A 173 -26.84 -50.10 -38.01
CA PRO A 173 -27.31 -50.54 -39.33
C PRO A 173 -28.15 -51.84 -39.18
N PRO A 174 -28.90 -52.32 -40.19
CA PRO A 174 -28.89 -52.01 -41.63
C PRO A 174 -30.31 -51.56 -42.11
N ASN A 175 -30.75 -51.51 -43.39
CA ASN A 175 -30.49 -52.33 -44.59
C ASN A 175 -30.80 -51.53 -45.87
N ASN A 176 -30.28 -51.98 -47.01
CA ASN A 176 -30.73 -51.53 -48.34
C ASN A 176 -32.19 -51.93 -48.59
N ASP A 177 -32.96 -51.06 -49.25
CA ASP A 177 -33.68 -51.36 -50.50
C ASP A 177 -34.39 -50.10 -51.05
N GLY A 178 -34.47 -49.97 -52.39
CA GLY A 178 -35.62 -49.32 -53.03
C GLY A 178 -35.63 -47.80 -53.32
N ALA A 179 -34.79 -47.36 -54.26
CA ALA A 179 -35.16 -46.50 -55.40
C ALA A 179 -35.79 -45.06 -55.26
N THR A 180 -35.11 -44.12 -55.95
CA THR A 180 -35.61 -43.03 -56.82
C THR A 180 -36.11 -41.67 -56.30
N SER A 181 -35.37 -40.63 -56.74
CA SER A 181 -35.85 -39.42 -57.47
C SER A 181 -35.62 -38.03 -56.85
N ALA A 182 -34.47 -37.43 -57.23
CA ALA A 182 -34.28 -36.04 -57.68
C ALA A 182 -34.97 -34.85 -56.96
N ASN A 183 -34.16 -33.95 -56.37
CA ASN A 183 -33.74 -32.69 -57.04
C ASN A 183 -32.72 -31.90 -56.20
N GLU A 184 -31.86 -31.14 -56.87
CA GLU A 184 -30.82 -30.25 -56.30
C GLU A 184 -31.18 -28.75 -56.55
N PRO A 185 -30.41 -27.72 -56.10
CA PRO A 185 -30.99 -26.69 -55.25
C PRO A 185 -30.90 -25.24 -55.79
N THR A 186 -31.50 -24.29 -55.07
CA THR A 186 -31.35 -22.84 -55.33
C THR A 186 -31.13 -22.07 -54.01
N PRO A 187 -30.26 -21.05 -53.93
CA PRO A 187 -29.82 -20.45 -52.65
C PRO A 187 -30.73 -19.32 -52.14
N LEU A 188 -30.60 -19.00 -50.83
CA LEU A 188 -31.27 -17.88 -50.16
C LEU A 188 -30.38 -16.62 -50.08
N GLU A 189 -31.00 -15.45 -50.21
CA GLU A 189 -30.35 -14.12 -50.11
C GLU A 189 -29.96 -13.73 -48.68
N PRO A 190 -28.92 -12.90 -48.48
CA PRO A 190 -28.60 -12.26 -47.21
C PRO A 190 -29.32 -10.92 -47.01
N THR A 191 -29.83 -10.67 -45.80
CA THR A 191 -30.44 -9.40 -45.39
C THR A 191 -29.41 -8.27 -45.15
N PRO A 192 -29.80 -6.98 -45.31
CA PRO A 192 -28.84 -5.87 -45.43
C PRO A 192 -28.39 -5.24 -44.10
N GLN A 193 -27.14 -4.77 -44.07
CA GLN A 193 -26.63 -3.82 -43.05
C GLN A 193 -26.95 -2.36 -43.42
N PRO A 194 -27.17 -1.45 -42.44
CA PRO A 194 -27.37 -0.03 -42.71
C PRO A 194 -26.06 0.67 -43.13
N LYS A 195 -26.09 1.38 -44.26
CA LYS A 195 -24.95 2.11 -44.83
C LYS A 195 -24.74 3.50 -44.21
N ARG A 196 -23.47 3.92 -44.24
CA ARG A 196 -22.93 5.20 -43.75
C ARG A 196 -22.59 6.12 -44.92
N ASN A 197 -23.34 7.23 -45.07
CA ASN A 197 -23.00 8.43 -45.85
C ASN A 197 -23.14 9.62 -44.84
N GLY A 198 -22.32 10.66 -44.75
CA GLY A 198 -21.56 11.40 -45.77
C GLY A 198 -22.46 12.46 -46.42
N ALA A 199 -22.18 13.77 -46.43
CA ALA A 199 -21.22 14.60 -45.69
C ALA A 199 -21.57 16.09 -45.91
N THR A 200 -21.57 16.96 -44.88
CA THR A 200 -21.57 18.43 -45.08
C THR A 200 -20.81 19.16 -43.98
N ARG A 201 -19.94 20.09 -44.37
CA ARG A 201 -19.15 20.95 -43.47
C ARG A 201 -19.90 22.27 -43.18
N VAL A 202 -19.99 22.66 -41.91
CA VAL A 202 -20.08 24.08 -41.50
C VAL A 202 -19.18 24.25 -40.28
N ALA A 203 -18.37 25.30 -40.26
CA ALA A 203 -17.42 25.57 -39.18
C ALA A 203 -17.96 26.63 -38.21
N VAL A 204 -17.81 26.38 -36.90
CA VAL A 204 -17.91 27.41 -35.85
C VAL A 204 -16.79 27.15 -34.84
N ILE A 205 -15.63 27.78 -35.07
CA ILE A 205 -14.61 28.01 -34.04
C ILE A 205 -14.30 29.50 -34.12
N GLY A 206 -14.56 30.22 -33.04
CA GLY A 206 -14.30 31.65 -32.94
C GLY A 206 -14.38 32.10 -31.48
N LEU A 207 -13.47 33.03 -31.12
CA LEU A 207 -13.33 33.72 -29.82
C LEU A 207 -12.35 33.12 -28.78
N VAL A 208 -11.07 33.06 -29.15
CA VAL A 208 -10.00 33.64 -28.30
C VAL A 208 -8.98 34.34 -29.24
N VAL A 209 -8.33 35.40 -28.76
CA VAL A 209 -7.29 36.21 -29.44
C VAL A 209 -7.78 37.10 -30.60
N ILE A 210 -8.08 38.36 -30.27
CA ILE A 210 -7.33 39.56 -30.71
C ILE A 210 -7.93 40.75 -29.94
N PHE A 211 -7.14 41.33 -29.02
CA PHE A 211 -7.31 42.74 -28.68
C PHE A 211 -6.44 43.56 -29.66
N ILE A 212 -6.98 44.67 -30.13
CA ILE A 212 -6.51 45.36 -31.33
C ILE A 212 -5.23 46.17 -31.08
N ALA A 213 -4.37 46.20 -32.11
CA ALA A 213 -3.14 47.00 -32.12
C ALA A 213 -3.39 48.48 -32.47
N ALA A 214 -2.55 49.36 -31.92
CA ALA A 214 -2.26 50.70 -32.44
C ALA A 214 -0.72 50.85 -32.42
N ILE A 215 -0.02 50.59 -33.54
CA ILE A 215 0.34 51.54 -34.63
C ILE A 215 1.59 52.39 -34.31
N LEU A 216 2.50 52.42 -35.28
CA LEU A 216 3.91 52.84 -35.22
C LEU A 216 4.15 54.29 -35.69
N ILE A 217 5.10 54.98 -35.04
CA ILE A 217 5.95 56.11 -35.49
C ILE A 217 7.24 56.01 -34.62
N SER A 218 8.52 56.19 -35.01
CA SER A 218 9.21 56.67 -36.24
C SER A 218 10.50 55.83 -36.52
N PRO A 219 11.34 56.14 -37.56
CA PRO A 219 12.38 55.21 -38.08
C PRO A 219 13.87 55.59 -37.83
N ALA A 220 14.78 54.81 -38.43
CA ALA A 220 16.27 54.88 -38.50
C ALA A 220 17.01 54.27 -37.29
N ILE A 221 18.16 53.57 -37.36
CA ILE A 221 19.20 53.25 -38.38
C ILE A 221 19.61 51.75 -38.16
N GLY A 222 20.15 50.93 -39.09
CA GLY A 222 20.42 51.08 -40.53
C GLY A 222 21.72 50.35 -40.98
N SER A 223 21.60 49.15 -41.59
CA SER A 223 22.63 48.33 -42.27
C SER A 223 23.78 47.69 -41.46
N TRP A 224 24.00 46.38 -41.64
CA TRP A 224 25.19 45.77 -42.26
C TRP A 224 25.03 44.24 -42.31
N LEU A 225 24.96 43.67 -43.52
CA LEU A 225 25.04 42.23 -43.78
C LEU A 225 26.09 42.01 -44.86
N SER A 226 27.18 41.31 -44.54
CA SER A 226 28.10 40.75 -45.52
C SER A 226 28.60 39.40 -45.06
N SER A 227 28.37 38.41 -45.92
CA SER A 227 28.76 37.02 -45.77
C SER A 227 30.26 36.82 -46.03
N ALA A 228 30.87 35.90 -45.28
CA ALA A 228 32.15 35.30 -45.64
C ALA A 228 32.25 33.86 -45.08
N ASN A 229 32.15 32.87 -45.96
CA ASN A 229 32.59 31.50 -45.66
C ASN A 229 34.10 31.40 -45.92
N ALA A 230 34.88 30.90 -44.97
CA ALA A 230 36.19 30.30 -45.26
C ALA A 230 36.66 29.35 -44.13
N ASN A 231 36.57 28.04 -44.42
CA ASN A 231 37.47 26.95 -44.01
C ASN A 231 38.29 27.09 -42.71
N PHE A 232 37.92 26.30 -41.70
CA PHE A 232 38.81 25.91 -40.61
C PHE A 232 39.65 24.69 -41.01
N THR A 233 40.98 24.81 -40.88
CA THR A 233 41.93 23.69 -40.90
C THR A 233 42.81 23.79 -39.65
N PRO A 234 42.80 22.81 -38.73
CA PRO A 234 43.81 22.71 -37.69
C PRO A 234 44.91 21.72 -38.09
N THR A 235 46.15 22.18 -38.00
CA THR A 235 47.38 21.43 -38.27
C THR A 235 47.59 20.31 -37.25
N VAL A 236 48.10 19.16 -37.69
CA VAL A 236 48.57 18.08 -36.81
C VAL A 236 50.01 18.34 -36.40
N GLU A 237 50.27 18.56 -35.11
CA GLU A 237 51.62 18.46 -34.54
C GLU A 237 51.69 17.28 -33.57
N SER A 238 52.70 16.44 -33.77
CA SER A 238 52.95 15.21 -33.01
C SER A 238 53.94 15.46 -31.87
N VAL A 239 53.57 15.15 -30.63
CA VAL A 239 54.49 15.14 -29.48
C VAL A 239 54.46 13.78 -28.75
N SER A 240 55.65 13.36 -28.34
CA SER A 240 56.02 12.00 -27.92
C SER A 240 55.30 11.46 -26.68
N THR A 241 54.89 10.20 -26.74
CA THR A 241 54.48 9.38 -25.59
C THR A 241 55.66 9.02 -24.69
N GLN A 242 55.54 9.28 -23.38
CA GLN A 242 56.27 8.55 -22.34
C GLN A 242 55.28 8.03 -21.29
N SER A 243 55.49 6.79 -20.86
CA SER A 243 54.68 6.09 -19.86
C SER A 243 55.40 6.05 -18.52
N PRO A 244 54.67 6.18 -17.40
CA PRO A 244 55.06 5.46 -16.18
C PRO A 244 53.90 4.65 -15.57
N SER A 245 54.12 3.34 -15.51
CA SER A 245 53.80 2.43 -14.40
C SER A 245 52.47 2.59 -13.63
N VAL A 246 51.55 1.64 -13.87
CA VAL A 246 50.41 1.34 -13.00
C VAL A 246 50.86 0.54 -11.75
N PRO A 247 50.54 0.97 -10.52
CA PRO A 247 50.53 0.08 -9.36
C PRO A 247 49.22 -0.72 -9.34
N PHE A 248 49.32 -2.04 -9.27
CA PHE A 248 48.17 -2.91 -8.95
C PHE A 248 47.60 -2.52 -7.59
N MET A 249 46.29 -2.22 -7.52
CA MET A 249 45.53 -2.38 -6.28
C MET A 249 44.58 -3.57 -6.42
N THR A 250 44.65 -4.45 -5.41
CA THR A 250 44.00 -5.75 -5.36
C THR A 250 42.49 -5.61 -5.26
N SER A 251 41.74 -6.32 -6.12
CA SER A 251 40.29 -6.36 -6.05
C SER A 251 39.81 -7.23 -4.88
N THR A 252 39.37 -6.59 -3.79
CA THR A 252 38.62 -7.25 -2.71
C THR A 252 37.37 -6.44 -2.36
N SER A 253 36.44 -6.33 -3.32
CA SER A 253 35.12 -5.76 -3.05
C SER A 253 34.20 -6.82 -2.43
N GLN A 254 34.32 -7.02 -1.12
CA GLN A 254 33.19 -7.49 -0.34
C GLN A 254 32.27 -6.29 -0.11
N ALA A 255 31.06 -6.35 -0.67
CA ALA A 255 30.00 -5.39 -0.38
C ALA A 255 29.52 -5.62 1.06
N THR A 256 30.20 -5.02 2.02
CA THR A 256 29.79 -5.01 3.42
C THR A 256 28.54 -4.14 3.54
N VAL A 257 27.38 -4.80 3.70
CA VAL A 257 26.12 -4.14 4.07
C VAL A 257 26.38 -3.33 5.34
N PRO A 258 26.09 -2.01 5.38
CA PRO A 258 26.24 -1.23 6.61
C PRO A 258 25.39 -1.83 7.73
N PRO A 259 25.86 -1.84 8.99
CA PRO A 259 25.05 -2.33 10.08
C PRO A 259 23.80 -1.47 10.21
N SER A 260 22.64 -2.12 10.10
CA SER A 260 21.33 -1.49 10.32
C SER A 260 21.31 -0.83 11.70
N THR A 261 21.30 0.49 11.74
CA THR A 261 21.12 1.25 12.97
C THR A 261 19.76 0.86 13.55
N SER A 262 19.77 0.14 14.68
CA SER A 262 18.54 -0.39 15.27
C SER A 262 17.79 0.72 15.99
N THR A 263 17.04 1.53 15.24
CA THR A 263 16.11 2.51 15.82
C THR A 263 15.13 1.75 16.72
N SER A 264 15.12 2.10 18.02
CA SER A 264 14.35 1.39 19.04
C SER A 264 12.84 1.55 18.81
N ARG A 265 12.25 0.63 18.04
CA ARG A 265 10.82 0.62 17.73
C ARG A 265 10.05 0.15 18.97
N SER A 266 9.38 1.08 19.62
CA SER A 266 8.46 0.81 20.74
C SER A 266 7.01 1.05 20.28
N ILE A 267 6.05 0.47 21.00
CA ILE A 267 4.64 0.44 20.60
C ILE A 267 3.82 1.23 21.62
N GLY A 268 2.93 2.09 21.13
CA GLY A 268 2.02 2.92 21.94
C GLY A 268 0.91 2.14 22.64
N SER A 269 0.19 2.84 23.50
CA SER A 269 -1.04 2.36 24.14
C SER A 269 -2.17 2.11 23.14
N ASP A 270 -2.15 2.80 22.00
CA ASP A 270 -2.99 2.63 20.81
C ASP A 270 -2.51 1.55 19.83
N GLY A 271 -1.38 0.91 20.12
CA GLY A 271 -0.74 -0.06 19.23
C GLY A 271 0.08 0.57 18.09
N MET A 272 0.23 1.90 18.03
CA MET A 272 1.05 2.58 17.02
C MET A 272 2.54 2.38 17.32
N PRO A 273 3.34 1.81 16.40
CA PRO A 273 4.80 1.84 16.51
C PRO A 273 5.30 3.27 16.36
N PHE A 274 6.24 3.68 17.21
CA PHE A 274 6.87 5.00 17.14
C PHE A 274 8.40 4.89 17.03
N ILE A 275 8.98 5.91 16.41
CA ILE A 275 10.37 5.98 15.98
C ILE A 275 11.07 7.09 16.77
N LEU A 276 12.18 6.76 17.43
CA LEU A 276 13.03 7.75 18.09
C LEU A 276 13.79 8.55 17.03
N ILE A 277 13.61 9.87 17.04
CA ILE A 277 14.44 10.82 16.32
C ILE A 277 15.46 11.39 17.32
N PRO A 278 16.78 11.22 17.10
CA PRO A 278 17.79 11.73 18.00
C PRO A 278 17.79 13.26 18.12
N ALA A 279 18.22 13.74 19.28
CA ALA A 279 18.55 15.15 19.47
C ALA A 279 19.67 15.57 18.51
N GLY A 280 19.63 16.82 18.03
CA GLY A 280 20.67 17.38 17.18
C GLY A 280 20.14 18.38 16.16
N GLU A 281 21.08 19.09 15.54
CA GLU A 281 20.83 20.07 14.48
C GLU A 281 20.42 19.40 13.16
N PHE A 282 19.50 20.03 12.42
CA PHE A 282 19.24 19.77 11.02
C PHE A 282 19.04 21.09 10.26
N GLN A 283 19.13 21.04 8.94
CA GLN A 283 18.85 22.19 8.08
C GLN A 283 17.37 22.18 7.66
N MET A 284 16.59 23.12 8.17
CA MET A 284 15.16 23.30 7.89
C MET A 284 14.95 24.23 6.71
N GLY A 285 13.93 23.98 5.87
CA GLY A 285 13.63 24.74 4.67
C GLY A 285 14.39 24.31 3.41
N SER A 286 14.26 25.10 2.35
CA SER A 286 14.63 24.74 0.98
C SER A 286 15.34 25.87 0.26
N THR A 287 16.33 25.56 -0.59
CA THR A 287 16.93 26.55 -1.52
C THR A 287 16.10 26.74 -2.79
N GLY A 288 14.88 26.20 -2.84
CA GLY A 288 13.98 26.24 -3.99
C GLY A 288 13.38 27.62 -4.29
N THR A 289 12.38 27.63 -5.18
CA THR A 289 11.69 28.85 -5.62
C THR A 289 10.48 29.23 -4.78
N THR A 290 9.97 28.33 -3.94
CA THR A 290 8.82 28.57 -3.07
C THR A 290 9.22 29.53 -1.93
N PRO A 291 8.55 30.69 -1.75
CA PRO A 291 9.02 31.70 -0.79
C PRO A 291 8.92 31.28 0.68
N ASP A 292 7.86 30.60 1.09
CA ASP A 292 7.58 30.22 2.48
C ASP A 292 8.35 28.98 2.96
N GLU A 293 9.07 28.31 2.07
CA GLU A 293 10.08 27.29 2.43
C GLU A 293 11.46 27.91 2.76
N ARG A 294 11.60 29.24 2.74
CA ARG A 294 12.89 29.94 2.83
C ARG A 294 12.95 30.90 4.03
N PRO A 295 14.17 31.22 4.52
CA PRO A 295 15.47 30.65 4.14
C PRO A 295 15.69 29.23 4.66
N VAL A 296 16.70 28.54 4.11
CA VAL A 296 17.30 27.40 4.80
C VAL A 296 17.98 27.93 6.07
N HIS A 297 17.71 27.32 7.22
CA HIS A 297 18.25 27.73 8.51
C HIS A 297 18.55 26.51 9.40
N PRO A 298 19.56 26.60 10.30
CA PRO A 298 19.82 25.55 11.28
C PRO A 298 18.71 25.52 12.34
N VAL A 299 18.27 24.32 12.70
CA VAL A 299 17.37 24.08 13.83
C VAL A 299 17.90 22.90 14.63
N TYR A 300 18.16 23.12 15.92
CA TYR A 300 18.40 22.09 16.91
C TYR A 300 17.05 21.63 17.50
N LEU A 301 16.83 20.31 17.48
CA LEU A 301 15.74 19.67 18.19
C LEU A 301 16.30 18.77 19.29
N ASP A 302 15.61 18.72 20.43
CA ASP A 302 15.80 17.66 21.41
C ASP A 302 15.35 16.29 20.85
N ALA A 303 15.60 15.22 21.60
CA ALA A 303 15.16 13.89 21.22
C ALA A 303 13.65 13.76 21.42
N TYR A 304 12.95 13.22 20.42
CA TYR A 304 11.51 12.97 20.47
C TYR A 304 11.18 11.66 19.74
N PHE A 305 10.02 11.11 20.03
CA PHE A 305 9.42 10.01 19.30
C PHE A 305 8.34 10.54 18.38
N ILE A 306 8.25 10.00 17.17
CA ILE A 306 7.17 10.27 16.20
C ILE A 306 6.53 8.96 15.74
N ASP A 307 5.22 8.97 15.52
CA ASP A 307 4.48 7.81 15.03
C ASP A 307 5.01 7.36 13.67
N GLN A 308 5.16 6.03 13.48
CA GLN A 308 5.77 5.47 12.28
C GLN A 308 4.93 5.75 11.02
N THR A 309 3.61 5.83 11.15
CA THR A 309 2.67 6.16 10.07
C THR A 309 1.65 7.20 10.55
N GLU A 310 0.74 7.62 9.67
CA GLU A 310 -0.46 8.37 10.04
C GLU A 310 -1.37 7.56 10.98
N VAL A 311 -2.20 8.25 11.78
CA VAL A 311 -3.21 7.63 12.62
C VAL A 311 -4.28 6.98 11.75
N THR A 312 -4.62 5.72 12.07
CA THR A 312 -5.56 4.92 11.27
C THR A 312 -7.02 5.13 11.66
N ASN A 313 -7.94 4.83 10.74
CA ASN A 313 -9.38 4.78 11.03
C ASN A 313 -9.71 3.93 12.26
N PHE A 314 -9.09 2.75 12.42
CA PHE A 314 -9.31 1.86 13.56
C PHE A 314 -8.85 2.49 14.88
N MET A 315 -7.64 3.06 14.91
CA MET A 315 -7.10 3.76 16.08
C MET A 315 -8.00 4.92 16.49
N TYR A 316 -8.42 5.75 15.52
CA TYR A 316 -9.31 6.87 15.78
C TYR A 316 -10.70 6.42 16.25
N ALA A 317 -11.25 5.33 15.69
CA ALA A 317 -12.50 4.73 16.14
C ALA A 317 -12.46 4.32 17.62
N LEU A 318 -11.36 3.72 18.10
CA LEU A 318 -11.20 3.41 19.53
C LEU A 318 -11.22 4.67 20.42
N CYS A 319 -10.73 5.82 19.94
CA CYS A 319 -10.82 7.09 20.67
C CYS A 319 -12.26 7.62 20.74
N VAL A 320 -13.02 7.50 19.64
CA VAL A 320 -14.43 7.89 19.56
C VAL A 320 -15.32 6.98 20.42
N GLU A 321 -15.10 5.66 20.38
CA GLU A 321 -15.81 4.69 21.24
C GLU A 321 -15.56 4.93 22.74
N GLN A 322 -14.38 5.44 23.10
CA GLN A 322 -14.05 5.84 24.47
C GLN A 322 -14.63 7.21 24.87
N GLY A 323 -15.30 7.93 23.95
CA GLY A 323 -15.83 9.27 24.19
C GLY A 323 -14.74 10.34 24.37
N LYS A 324 -13.54 10.12 23.82
CA LYS A 324 -12.39 11.03 23.91
C LYS A 324 -12.15 11.86 22.64
N CYS A 325 -12.67 11.40 21.50
CA CYS A 325 -12.62 12.07 20.21
C CYS A 325 -14.04 12.22 19.64
N GLU A 326 -14.27 13.28 18.86
CA GLU A 326 -15.47 13.40 18.01
C GLU A 326 -15.30 12.55 16.74
N PRO A 327 -16.37 11.96 16.17
CA PRO A 327 -16.27 11.23 14.91
C PRO A 327 -15.87 12.16 13.75
N PRO A 328 -15.17 11.67 12.71
CA PRO A 328 -14.83 12.48 11.54
C PRO A 328 -16.08 13.04 10.86
N ARG A 329 -15.94 14.22 10.24
CA ARG A 329 -17.09 14.98 9.69
C ARG A 329 -17.93 14.20 8.67
N THR A 330 -17.33 13.25 7.97
CA THR A 330 -18.01 12.34 7.05
C THR A 330 -17.34 10.99 7.09
N ASP A 331 -18.13 9.95 6.89
CA ASP A 331 -17.72 8.56 6.92
C ASP A 331 -17.20 8.06 5.56
N LYS A 332 -17.04 8.91 4.55
CA LYS A 332 -16.70 8.53 3.15
C LYS A 332 -15.39 9.14 2.64
N SER A 333 -14.72 8.41 1.76
CA SER A 333 -13.62 8.91 0.91
C SER A 333 -14.10 9.39 -0.47
N ILE A 334 -13.21 9.81 -1.36
CA ILE A 334 -13.57 10.27 -2.72
C ILE A 334 -14.26 9.16 -3.52
N THR A 335 -13.67 7.96 -3.51
CA THR A 335 -14.15 6.83 -4.33
C THR A 335 -15.31 6.08 -3.68
N GLN A 336 -15.35 6.00 -2.34
CA GLN A 336 -16.45 5.35 -1.61
C GLN A 336 -17.73 6.20 -1.54
N ASN A 337 -17.68 7.49 -1.94
CA ASN A 337 -18.91 8.26 -2.17
C ASN A 337 -19.75 7.77 -3.38
N LYS A 338 -19.39 6.64 -4.01
CA LYS A 338 -20.06 6.05 -5.19
C LYS A 338 -20.70 4.67 -4.94
N SER A 339 -20.52 4.08 -3.77
CA SER A 339 -21.03 2.75 -3.40
C SER A 339 -22.28 2.85 -2.50
N ILE A 340 -23.21 1.90 -2.64
CA ILE A 340 -24.54 1.97 -1.99
C ILE A 340 -24.45 1.75 -0.47
N ASP A 341 -23.51 0.92 -0.01
CA ASP A 341 -23.29 0.57 1.40
C ASP A 341 -21.89 1.03 1.91
N GLY A 342 -21.18 1.85 1.13
CA GLY A 342 -19.74 2.04 1.26
C GLY A 342 -19.28 3.15 2.20
N PHE A 343 -19.11 2.79 3.47
CA PHE A 343 -18.37 3.60 4.43
C PHE A 343 -16.85 3.40 4.26
N TYR A 344 -16.08 4.46 4.48
CA TYR A 344 -14.63 4.46 4.66
C TYR A 344 -14.31 4.42 6.16
N TYR A 345 -14.84 5.36 6.94
CA TYR A 345 -14.71 5.34 8.40
C TYR A 345 -15.75 4.39 9.00
N GLY A 346 -15.35 3.58 9.99
CA GLY A 346 -16.21 2.54 10.57
C GLY A 346 -16.42 1.30 9.69
N ASN A 347 -15.69 1.17 8.58
CA ASN A 347 -15.66 -0.04 7.75
C ASN A 347 -14.33 -0.80 7.97
N PRO A 348 -14.36 -2.06 8.44
CA PRO A 348 -13.16 -2.88 8.67
C PRO A 348 -12.23 -3.06 7.46
N GLU A 349 -12.71 -2.89 6.23
CA GLU A 349 -11.86 -2.90 5.04
C GLU A 349 -10.84 -1.73 5.03
N PHE A 350 -11.22 -0.60 5.61
CA PHE A 350 -10.43 0.64 5.66
C PHE A 350 -9.82 0.90 7.05
N ASP A 351 -9.90 -0.04 7.99
CA ASP A 351 -9.37 0.09 9.36
C ASP A 351 -7.91 0.54 9.43
N ASN A 352 -7.08 0.14 8.45
CA ASN A 352 -5.64 0.45 8.39
C ASN A 352 -5.32 1.55 7.36
N TYR A 353 -6.31 2.34 6.95
CA TYR A 353 -6.11 3.53 6.12
C TYR A 353 -6.07 4.76 7.04
N PRO A 354 -5.43 5.88 6.63
CA PRO A 354 -5.35 7.08 7.46
C PRO A 354 -6.74 7.63 7.74
N VAL A 355 -6.96 8.10 8.97
CA VAL A 355 -8.19 8.86 9.27
C VAL A 355 -8.14 10.20 8.54
N ILE A 356 -9.26 10.55 7.89
CA ILE A 356 -9.44 11.77 7.10
C ILE A 356 -10.71 12.50 7.55
N TYR A 357 -10.90 13.73 7.08
CA TYR A 357 -12.01 14.59 7.51
C TYR A 357 -12.04 14.90 9.02
N VAL A 358 -10.85 14.91 9.63
CA VAL A 358 -10.57 15.38 10.99
C VAL A 358 -9.98 16.78 10.97
N SER A 359 -10.39 17.62 11.90
CA SER A 359 -9.88 18.99 12.06
C SER A 359 -8.55 18.98 12.83
N TRP A 360 -7.88 20.13 12.91
CA TRP A 360 -6.68 20.26 13.73
C TRP A 360 -6.99 20.02 15.21
N ASN A 361 -8.17 20.47 15.67
CA ASN A 361 -8.64 20.26 17.04
C ASN A 361 -8.89 18.78 17.33
N ASP A 362 -9.48 18.05 16.38
CA ASP A 362 -9.72 16.60 16.48
C ASP A 362 -8.40 15.81 16.53
N ALA A 363 -7.46 16.16 15.66
CA ALA A 363 -6.12 15.57 15.60
C ALA A 363 -5.35 15.78 16.92
N LYS A 364 -5.40 17.01 17.45
CA LYS A 364 -4.83 17.34 18.76
C LYS A 364 -5.50 16.54 19.89
N ALA A 365 -6.83 16.48 19.92
CA ALA A 365 -7.58 15.74 20.94
C ALA A 365 -7.24 14.24 20.92
N TYR A 366 -7.11 13.63 19.74
CA TYR A 366 -6.63 12.24 19.63
C TYR A 366 -5.23 12.08 20.25
N CYS A 367 -4.26 12.91 19.87
CA CYS A 367 -2.90 12.78 20.39
C CYS A 367 -2.86 12.95 21.92
N GLU A 368 -3.59 13.91 22.47
CA GLU A 368 -3.72 14.10 23.92
C GLU A 368 -4.37 12.87 24.59
N SER A 369 -5.37 12.24 23.94
CA SER A 369 -6.07 11.05 24.44
C SER A 369 -5.17 9.82 24.64
N VAL A 370 -4.06 9.75 23.89
CA VAL A 370 -3.02 8.70 23.95
C VAL A 370 -1.73 9.18 24.66
N SER A 371 -1.79 10.32 25.37
CA SER A 371 -0.66 10.93 26.10
C SER A 371 0.51 11.34 25.19
N ARG A 372 0.19 11.85 24.01
CA ARG A 372 1.09 12.43 23.01
C ARG A 372 0.65 13.86 22.67
N ARG A 373 1.28 14.47 21.66
CA ARG A 373 0.91 15.74 21.03
C ARG A 373 1.02 15.62 19.51
N LEU A 374 0.62 16.65 18.77
CA LEU A 374 1.06 16.80 17.38
C LEU A 374 2.57 17.08 17.34
N PRO A 375 3.31 16.62 16.32
CA PRO A 375 4.68 17.06 16.08
C PRO A 375 4.71 18.57 15.79
N THR A 376 5.82 19.25 16.09
CA THR A 376 6.06 20.57 15.50
C THR A 376 6.39 20.43 14.01
N GLU A 377 6.28 21.52 13.25
CA GLU A 377 6.67 21.54 11.84
C GLU A 377 8.14 21.16 11.66
N ALA A 378 9.00 21.60 12.56
CA ALA A 378 10.43 21.30 12.55
C ALA A 378 10.70 19.82 12.87
N GLU A 379 10.01 19.25 13.86
CA GLU A 379 10.07 17.81 14.14
C GLU A 379 9.65 17.01 12.91
N TRP A 380 8.47 17.32 12.35
CA TRP A 380 7.98 16.64 11.16
C TRP A 380 8.99 16.71 10.00
N GLU A 381 9.57 17.89 9.75
CA GLU A 381 10.54 18.09 8.67
C GLU A 381 11.87 17.37 8.91
N LYS A 382 12.37 17.31 10.16
CA LYS A 382 13.57 16.53 10.49
C LYS A 382 13.30 15.04 10.26
N ALA A 383 12.22 14.51 10.83
CA ALA A 383 11.81 13.12 10.70
C ALA A 383 11.59 12.68 9.25
N ALA A 384 11.13 13.59 8.38
CA ALA A 384 10.99 13.37 6.95
C ALA A 384 12.34 13.42 6.22
N SER A 385 13.13 14.50 6.38
CA SER A 385 14.14 14.90 5.39
C SER A 385 15.60 14.67 5.77
N TRP A 386 15.93 14.51 7.05
CA TRP A 386 17.33 14.58 7.50
C TRP A 386 18.04 13.22 7.54
N ASP A 387 19.28 13.19 7.07
CA ASP A 387 20.18 12.03 7.15
C ASP A 387 21.32 12.35 8.13
N ASP A 388 21.21 11.89 9.38
CA ASP A 388 22.20 12.18 10.44
C ASP A 388 23.59 11.59 10.15
N ILE A 389 23.69 10.54 9.33
CA ILE A 389 25.00 9.92 9.00
C ILE A 389 25.73 10.76 7.95
N GLN A 390 25.00 11.30 6.97
CA GLN A 390 25.59 12.11 5.89
C GLN A 390 25.60 13.61 6.19
N GLY A 391 24.80 14.08 7.16
CA GLY A 391 24.62 15.50 7.46
C GLY A 391 23.93 16.25 6.32
N ILE A 392 23.01 15.59 5.59
CA ILE A 392 22.33 16.17 4.43
C ILE A 392 20.82 16.16 4.56
N LYS A 393 20.19 17.14 3.90
CA LYS A 393 18.76 17.18 3.66
C LYS A 393 18.40 16.47 2.35
N ARG A 394 17.42 15.57 2.40
CA ARG A 394 16.83 14.87 1.25
C ARG A 394 15.60 15.63 0.74
N ILE A 395 15.32 15.53 -0.57
CA ILE A 395 14.16 16.20 -1.20
C ILE A 395 12.84 15.47 -0.84
N TYR A 396 12.88 14.14 -0.89
CA TYR A 396 11.84 13.24 -0.40
C TYR A 396 12.46 12.33 0.69
N PRO A 397 11.65 11.68 1.55
CA PRO A 397 12.19 10.93 2.70
C PRO A 397 13.25 9.87 2.36
N TRP A 398 13.05 9.17 1.24
CA TRP A 398 13.95 8.13 0.73
C TRP A 398 15.07 8.66 -0.19
N GLY A 399 15.05 9.94 -0.61
CA GLY A 399 16.04 10.51 -1.53
C GLY A 399 15.48 11.50 -2.55
N ASN A 400 15.96 11.43 -3.80
CA ASN A 400 15.70 12.46 -4.83
C ASN A 400 14.84 11.97 -6.03
N SER A 401 14.71 10.66 -6.24
CA SER A 401 13.91 10.06 -7.32
C SER A 401 12.58 9.55 -6.80
N ILE A 402 11.49 9.71 -7.56
CA ILE A 402 10.14 9.30 -7.12
C ILE A 402 9.35 8.60 -8.23
N ASP A 403 8.64 7.55 -7.84
CA ASP A 403 7.56 6.90 -8.59
C ASP A 403 6.50 6.34 -7.62
N CYS A 404 5.41 5.79 -8.15
CA CYS A 404 4.28 5.26 -7.37
C CYS A 404 4.60 4.03 -6.49
N SER A 405 5.85 3.54 -6.45
CA SER A 405 6.30 2.50 -5.50
C SER A 405 6.91 3.05 -4.22
N TYR A 406 7.11 4.36 -4.13
CA TYR A 406 7.60 5.07 -2.94
C TYR A 406 6.51 5.82 -2.18
N ALA A 407 5.44 6.25 -2.85
CA ALA A 407 4.35 7.03 -2.26
C ALA A 407 3.07 6.96 -3.10
N ASN A 408 1.94 7.33 -2.50
CA ASN A 408 0.67 7.55 -3.19
C ASN A 408 0.48 9.05 -3.48
N PHE A 409 0.51 9.46 -4.74
CA PHE A 409 0.46 10.86 -5.17
C PHE A 409 0.00 11.00 -6.63
N TYR A 410 -0.03 12.23 -7.16
CA TYR A 410 -0.26 12.48 -8.59
C TYR A 410 1.07 12.50 -9.38
N ASN A 411 1.31 11.48 -10.21
CA ASN A 411 2.60 11.30 -10.91
C ASN A 411 2.77 12.18 -12.18
N GLN A 412 2.09 13.33 -12.24
CA GLN A 412 2.00 14.23 -13.40
C GLN A 412 1.26 13.66 -14.63
N ARG A 413 0.89 12.37 -14.63
CA ARG A 413 0.11 11.72 -15.71
C ARG A 413 -1.18 11.08 -15.21
N THR A 414 -1.13 10.47 -14.03
CA THR A 414 -2.26 9.80 -13.37
C THR A 414 -2.09 9.89 -11.85
N LEU A 415 -3.20 9.72 -11.12
CA LEU A 415 -3.15 9.39 -9.70
C LEU A 415 -2.55 7.98 -9.57
N CYS A 416 -1.69 7.75 -8.57
CA CYS A 416 -1.10 6.44 -8.32
C CYS A 416 -2.17 5.41 -7.88
N VAL A 417 -3.07 5.82 -6.99
CA VAL A 417 -4.24 5.03 -6.53
C VAL A 417 -5.55 5.74 -6.86
N GLY A 418 -5.65 7.04 -6.57
CA GLY A 418 -6.86 7.85 -6.78
C GLY A 418 -7.76 8.03 -5.56
N ASP A 419 -7.37 7.42 -4.45
CA ASP A 419 -7.87 7.66 -3.09
C ASP A 419 -6.70 7.41 -2.11
N THR A 420 -6.95 7.43 -0.80
CA THR A 420 -5.95 7.01 0.20
C THR A 420 -5.51 5.54 0.01
N SER A 421 -4.37 5.21 0.60
CA SER A 421 -3.79 3.86 0.65
C SER A 421 -3.66 3.38 2.10
N PRO A 422 -3.55 2.07 2.37
CA PRO A 422 -3.25 1.57 3.70
C PRO A 422 -1.95 2.20 4.21
N VAL A 423 -1.92 2.58 5.48
CA VAL A 423 -0.71 3.12 6.11
C VAL A 423 0.40 2.07 6.13
N GLY A 424 1.65 2.51 5.98
CA GLY A 424 2.83 1.66 5.92
C GLY A 424 2.94 0.79 4.67
N TYR A 425 2.12 1.02 3.62
CA TYR A 425 2.19 0.22 2.39
C TYR A 425 3.50 0.45 1.63
N TYR A 426 4.00 1.69 1.58
CA TYR A 426 5.18 2.06 0.80
C TYR A 426 6.48 1.93 1.62
N GLN A 427 6.89 0.69 1.91
CA GLN A 427 8.13 0.42 2.68
C GLN A 427 9.40 1.04 2.06
N LYS A 428 9.44 1.22 0.73
CA LYS A 428 10.54 1.92 0.03
C LYS A 428 10.52 3.43 0.26
N GLY A 429 9.38 3.99 0.67
CA GLY A 429 9.16 5.40 0.98
C GLY A 429 9.57 5.80 2.40
N ALA A 430 10.24 4.93 3.14
CA ALA A 430 10.73 5.26 4.48
C ALA A 430 11.71 6.44 4.45
N SER A 431 11.60 7.31 5.45
CA SER A 431 12.64 8.28 5.78
C SER A 431 13.92 7.60 6.26
N PHE A 432 15.01 8.36 6.36
CA PHE A 432 16.27 7.87 6.94
C PHE A 432 16.08 7.17 8.30
N TYR A 433 15.16 7.66 9.13
CA TYR A 433 14.86 7.12 10.46
C TYR A 433 13.94 5.88 10.46
N GLY A 434 13.31 5.56 9.32
CA GLY A 434 12.32 4.50 9.20
C GLY A 434 10.86 4.94 9.43
N VAL A 435 10.59 6.25 9.36
CA VAL A 435 9.22 6.81 9.39
C VAL A 435 8.61 6.69 7.99
N LEU A 436 7.39 6.18 7.89
CA LEU A 436 6.71 5.86 6.64
C LEU A 436 5.66 6.92 6.29
N ASP A 437 5.31 6.98 5.00
CA ASP A 437 4.23 7.80 4.44
C ASP A 437 4.35 9.32 4.68
N MET A 438 5.54 9.81 5.06
CA MET A 438 5.89 11.24 5.20
C MET A 438 5.84 12.03 3.87
N ALA A 439 5.38 11.44 2.78
CA ALA A 439 5.20 12.09 1.49
C ALA A 439 4.06 11.41 0.71
N GLY A 440 3.06 12.19 0.28
CA GLY A 440 1.85 11.66 -0.34
C GLY A 440 0.86 11.10 0.68
N ASN A 441 0.01 10.18 0.25
CA ASN A 441 -1.15 9.64 0.99
C ASN A 441 -2.08 10.74 1.52
N VAL A 442 -1.89 11.28 2.74
CA VAL A 442 -2.68 12.40 3.28
C VAL A 442 -1.78 13.51 3.80
N TRP A 443 -2.26 14.75 3.67
CA TRP A 443 -1.65 15.89 4.33
C TRP A 443 -1.75 15.70 5.84
N GLU A 444 -0.69 16.04 6.57
CA GLU A 444 -0.66 15.84 8.01
C GLU A 444 -0.69 17.16 8.77
N TRP A 445 -1.64 17.29 9.71
CA TRP A 445 -1.61 18.38 10.69
C TRP A 445 -0.36 18.32 11.58
N VAL A 446 0.26 19.48 11.79
CA VAL A 446 1.32 19.68 12.80
C VAL A 446 0.87 20.74 13.82
N ALA A 447 1.59 20.90 14.93
CA ALA A 447 1.22 21.79 16.01
C ALA A 447 1.22 23.29 15.63
N ASP A 448 2.09 23.66 14.70
CA ASP A 448 2.46 25.05 14.39
C ASP A 448 1.37 25.83 13.67
N ARG A 449 1.28 27.11 14.02
CA ARG A 449 0.54 28.12 13.22
C ARG A 449 1.33 28.46 11.97
N TYR A 450 0.65 28.69 10.85
CA TYR A 450 1.32 29.09 9.62
C TYR A 450 1.62 30.59 9.61
N ASP A 451 2.89 30.93 9.37
CA ASP A 451 3.37 32.24 8.95
C ASP A 451 4.40 32.02 7.81
N PRO A 452 4.23 32.65 6.64
CA PRO A 452 5.12 32.46 5.50
C PRO A 452 6.52 33.01 5.74
N GLU A 453 6.68 33.99 6.64
CA GLU A 453 7.96 34.63 6.97
C GLU A 453 8.62 34.01 8.22
N TYR A 454 8.04 32.95 8.81
CA TYR A 454 8.52 32.39 10.08
C TYR A 454 9.98 31.93 10.01
N TYR A 455 10.39 31.26 8.94
CA TYR A 455 11.74 30.72 8.79
C TYR A 455 12.81 31.82 8.83
N GLY A 456 12.49 33.07 8.48
CA GLY A 456 13.40 34.22 8.55
C GLY A 456 13.63 34.76 9.97
N LYS A 457 12.85 34.28 10.95
CA LYS A 457 12.85 34.72 12.37
C LYS A 457 12.71 33.55 13.36
N SER A 458 12.88 32.32 12.87
CA SER A 458 12.73 31.08 13.64
C SER A 458 13.81 31.00 14.72
N PRO A 459 13.50 30.61 15.97
CA PRO A 459 14.51 30.34 16.98
C PRO A 459 15.28 29.06 16.65
N GLU A 460 16.58 29.02 16.95
CA GLU A 460 17.44 27.88 16.63
C GLU A 460 17.11 26.62 17.46
N GLN A 461 16.51 26.73 18.63
CA GLN A 461 16.22 25.61 19.54
C GLN A 461 14.72 25.35 19.65
N ASN A 462 14.29 24.12 19.33
CA ASN A 462 12.91 23.63 19.48
C ASN A 462 11.83 24.64 19.04
N PRO A 463 11.84 25.13 17.78
CA PRO A 463 10.79 26.03 17.30
C PRO A 463 9.41 25.35 17.31
N GLU A 464 8.42 26.07 17.84
CA GLU A 464 7.00 25.67 17.94
C GLU A 464 6.07 26.52 17.04
N GLY A 465 6.65 27.26 16.09
CA GLY A 465 5.93 28.18 15.22
C GLY A 465 5.72 29.58 15.83
N PRO A 466 4.89 30.43 15.19
CA PRO A 466 4.57 31.76 15.67
C PRO A 466 3.44 31.72 16.72
N GLU A 467 3.51 32.61 17.71
CA GLU A 467 2.51 32.72 18.80
C GLU A 467 1.06 32.97 18.30
N SER A 468 0.90 33.56 17.11
CA SER A 468 -0.40 33.92 16.54
C SER A 468 -0.46 33.68 15.03
N GLY A 469 -1.69 33.50 14.51
CA GLY A 469 -1.95 33.12 13.12
C GLY A 469 -3.29 32.39 13.00
N ASN A 470 -4.01 32.62 11.88
CA ASN A 470 -5.36 32.09 11.67
C ASN A 470 -5.39 30.67 11.08
N TYR A 471 -4.27 30.21 10.52
CA TYR A 471 -4.14 28.92 9.86
C TYR A 471 -3.16 28.04 10.63
N MET A 472 -3.40 26.73 10.62
CA MET A 472 -2.46 25.72 11.10
C MET A 472 -1.73 25.10 9.91
N VAL A 473 -0.47 24.72 10.11
CA VAL A 473 0.36 24.12 9.07
C VAL A 473 -0.09 22.68 8.79
N ILE A 474 -0.01 22.29 7.50
CA ILE A 474 -0.05 20.90 7.05
C ILE A 474 1.19 20.54 6.23
N ARG A 475 1.61 19.28 6.31
CA ARG A 475 2.87 18.77 5.71
C ARG A 475 2.66 17.48 4.91
N GLY A 476 3.64 17.10 4.09
CA GLY A 476 3.71 15.81 3.40
C GLY A 476 2.98 15.70 2.05
N GLY A 477 1.98 16.54 1.80
CA GLY A 477 1.15 16.42 0.59
C GLY A 477 0.13 15.28 0.68
N SER A 478 -0.47 14.89 -0.44
CA SER A 478 -1.47 13.80 -0.43
C SER A 478 -1.59 13.09 -1.77
N PHE A 479 -2.44 12.05 -1.84
CA PHE A 479 -2.68 11.24 -3.04
C PHE A 479 -3.15 12.04 -4.28
N LEU A 480 -3.64 13.27 -4.10
CA LEU A 480 -4.03 14.19 -5.18
C LEU A 480 -2.90 15.13 -5.65
N ILE A 481 -1.80 15.26 -4.91
CA ILE A 481 -0.80 16.33 -5.10
C ILE A 481 0.37 15.85 -5.95
N GLY A 482 0.90 16.73 -6.79
CA GLY A 482 2.01 16.43 -7.69
C GLY A 482 3.38 16.47 -7.03
N ALA A 483 4.29 15.59 -7.48
CA ALA A 483 5.69 15.56 -7.03
C ALA A 483 6.43 16.91 -7.15
N ALA A 484 6.08 17.72 -8.16
CA ALA A 484 6.72 19.01 -8.41
C ALA A 484 6.11 20.17 -7.60
N THR A 485 5.08 19.91 -6.78
CA THR A 485 4.17 20.97 -6.29
C THR A 485 3.68 20.83 -4.84
N GLY A 486 4.02 19.77 -4.11
CA GLY A 486 3.53 19.65 -2.73
C GLY A 486 3.71 18.32 -2.00
N ILE A 487 4.70 17.47 -2.34
CA ILE A 487 5.04 16.25 -1.57
C ILE A 487 6.55 16.11 -1.28
N ARG A 488 7.33 17.18 -1.53
CA ARG A 488 8.71 17.28 -1.06
C ARG A 488 8.69 17.50 0.45
N SER A 489 9.70 17.03 1.16
CA SER A 489 9.74 17.15 2.63
C SER A 489 9.81 18.61 3.12
N SER A 490 10.14 19.57 2.25
CA SER A 490 10.05 21.00 2.57
C SER A 490 8.68 21.62 2.25
N ASP A 491 7.81 21.02 1.44
CA ASP A 491 6.56 21.62 0.95
C ASP A 491 5.55 21.90 2.08
N ARG A 492 5.30 23.18 2.37
CA ARG A 492 4.37 23.65 3.41
C ARG A 492 3.03 24.01 2.78
N ASP A 493 1.93 23.66 3.43
CA ASP A 493 0.65 24.33 3.18
C ASP A 493 -0.13 24.56 4.49
N LYS A 494 -1.35 25.07 4.40
CA LYS A 494 -2.10 25.58 5.55
C LYS A 494 -3.61 25.45 5.37
N LEU A 495 -4.31 25.24 6.48
CA LEU A 495 -5.76 25.24 6.54
C LEU A 495 -6.23 25.93 7.83
N LEU A 496 -7.47 26.41 7.85
CA LEU A 496 -8.08 26.89 9.11
C LEU A 496 -8.21 25.69 10.08
N PRO A 497 -8.03 25.88 11.39
CA PRO A 497 -8.03 24.78 12.35
C PRO A 497 -9.30 23.91 12.32
N ASP A 498 -10.46 24.52 12.03
CA ASP A 498 -11.76 23.84 11.96
C ASP A 498 -12.07 23.23 10.57
N ASN A 499 -11.17 23.38 9.59
CA ASN A 499 -11.34 22.76 8.28
C ASN A 499 -11.09 21.25 8.35
N THR A 500 -11.76 20.51 7.47
CA THR A 500 -11.70 19.06 7.36
C THR A 500 -11.68 18.69 5.88
N SER A 501 -10.83 17.77 5.44
CA SER A 501 -10.75 17.35 4.02
C SER A 501 -10.55 15.85 3.85
N HIS A 502 -10.91 15.33 2.68
CA HIS A 502 -10.75 13.92 2.27
C HIS A 502 -9.29 13.47 2.12
N ASN A 503 -8.35 14.41 2.18
CA ASN A 503 -6.93 14.20 1.95
C ASN A 503 -6.07 14.82 3.07
N VAL A 504 -6.66 15.06 4.25
CA VAL A 504 -5.98 15.59 5.43
C VAL A 504 -6.25 14.66 6.61
N GLY A 505 -5.17 14.13 7.19
CA GLY A 505 -5.11 13.36 8.43
C GLY A 505 -4.01 13.93 9.34
N PHE A 506 -3.35 13.08 10.12
CA PHE A 506 -2.28 13.48 11.04
C PHE A 506 -1.50 12.28 11.59
N ARG A 507 -0.39 12.56 12.28
CA ARG A 507 0.33 11.62 13.14
C ARG A 507 0.70 12.30 14.47
N CYS A 508 1.00 11.54 15.52
CA CYS A 508 1.42 12.12 16.81
C CYS A 508 2.93 12.04 17.03
N ALA A 509 3.40 12.82 18.00
CA ALA A 509 4.75 12.82 18.54
C ALA A 509 4.74 12.99 20.06
N MET A 510 5.86 12.67 20.72
CA MET A 510 6.06 12.88 22.16
C MET A 510 7.54 13.10 22.46
N SER A 511 7.85 13.97 23.43
CA SER A 511 9.22 14.21 23.89
C SER A 511 9.86 12.92 24.41
N ALA A 512 11.17 12.71 24.17
CA ALA A 512 11.87 11.51 24.66
C ALA A 512 12.32 11.62 26.13
N THR A 513 12.25 12.82 26.71
CA THR A 513 12.48 13.11 28.13
C THR A 513 11.15 13.42 28.83
N PRO A 514 10.93 12.97 30.08
CA PRO A 514 9.70 13.25 30.85
C PRO A 514 9.51 14.71 31.25
#